data_AF-A0A2V5US20-F1
#
_entry.id   AF-A0A2V5US20-F1
#
_cell.length_a   1.000
_cell.length_b   1.000
_cell.length_c   1.000
_cell.angle_alpha   90.00
_cell.angle_beta   90.00
_cell.angle_gamma   90.00
#
_symmetry.space_group_name_H-M   'P 1'
#
loop_
_entity.id
_entity.type
_entity.pdbx_description
1 polymer ?
#
loop_
_entity_poly.entity_id
_entity_poly.type
_entity_poly.pdbx_seq_one_letter_code
_entity_poly.pdbx_strand_id
1 'polypeptide(L)'
;RFNLIGLAFSGGGIRSATFNLGILQGLADLGILRFFDYLSTVSGGGYIGSWLSAWIWHERTSAAGGFATVTAQLRPALSARERQAENAPAATVGEYPPQCGPDPIFHLRRYSNYLTPRVGFFSQDTWTGIATYVRNLLLIQLMLVPVLAIILLFPRVLARVITISDDFWLGAAVAA
;
A
#
# COMPACT_ATOMS: atom_id res chain seq x y z
N ARG A 1 -13.30 31.31 16.06
CA ARG A 1 -12.71 30.58 14.90
C ARG A 1 -12.91 29.09 15.20
N PHE A 2 -13.59 28.34 14.33
CA PHE A 2 -13.70 26.90 14.50
C PHE A 2 -12.36 26.28 14.12
N ASN A 3 -11.64 25.73 15.11
CA ASN A 3 -10.40 24.99 14.87
C ASN A 3 -10.76 23.58 14.40
N LEU A 4 -11.14 23.46 13.13
CA LEU A 4 -11.44 22.18 12.51
C LEU A 4 -10.15 21.44 12.17
N ILE A 5 -10.10 20.14 12.45
CA ILE A 5 -8.96 19.28 12.15
C ILE A 5 -9.37 18.24 11.11
N GLY A 6 -8.63 18.18 10.00
CA GLY A 6 -8.82 17.19 8.94
C GLY A 6 -7.81 16.05 9.03
N LEU A 7 -8.26 14.83 8.77
CA LEU A 7 -7.43 13.65 8.51
C LEU A 7 -7.47 13.35 7.01
N ALA A 8 -6.32 13.05 6.41
CA ALA A 8 -6.22 12.73 4.98
C ALA A 8 -5.57 11.36 4.75
N PHE A 9 -6.23 10.50 3.98
CA PHE A 9 -5.72 9.19 3.57
C PHE A 9 -5.41 9.14 2.07
N SER A 10 -4.13 8.92 1.78
CA SER A 10 -3.60 8.83 0.41
C SER A 10 -4.00 7.54 -0.31
N GLY A 11 -3.85 7.54 -1.63
CA GLY A 11 -4.08 6.39 -2.50
C GLY A 11 -3.01 5.31 -2.41
N GLY A 12 -3.08 4.30 -3.28
CA GLY A 12 -2.14 3.16 -3.28
C GLY A 12 -2.81 1.79 -3.12
N GLY A 13 -4.12 1.71 -3.39
CA GLY A 13 -4.90 0.46 -3.31
C GLY A 13 -4.96 -0.13 -1.90
N ILE A 14 -5.08 -1.45 -1.82
CA ILE A 14 -5.28 -2.16 -0.55
C ILE A 14 -4.12 -2.00 0.44
N ARG A 15 -2.87 -1.84 -0.05
CA ARG A 15 -1.71 -1.62 0.83
C ARG A 15 -1.83 -0.31 1.62
N SER A 16 -2.22 0.76 0.93
CA SER A 16 -2.48 2.04 1.58
C SER A 16 -3.66 1.94 2.56
N ALA A 17 -4.73 1.22 2.18
CA ALA A 17 -5.87 1.00 3.08
C ALA A 17 -5.45 0.30 4.39
N THR A 18 -4.61 -0.74 4.33
CA THR A 18 -4.07 -1.40 5.53
C THR A 18 -3.17 -0.49 6.36
N PHE A 19 -2.28 0.27 5.73
CA PHE A 19 -1.42 1.21 6.45
C PHE A 19 -2.24 2.28 7.19
N ASN A 20 -3.23 2.86 6.51
CA ASN A 20 -4.16 3.83 7.09
C ASN A 20 -5.03 3.22 8.20
N LEU A 21 -5.39 1.93 8.12
CA LEU A 21 -6.00 1.22 9.24
C LEU A 21 -5.09 1.27 10.47
N GLY A 22 -3.79 0.95 10.33
CA GLY A 22 -2.84 1.04 11.44
C GLY A 22 -2.79 2.43 12.07
N ILE A 23 -2.84 3.48 11.25
CA ILE A 23 -2.96 4.87 11.72
C ILE A 23 -4.25 5.07 12.53
N LEU A 24 -5.41 4.65 12.02
CA LEU A 24 -6.68 4.74 12.74
C LEU A 24 -6.64 4.03 14.09
N GLN A 25 -6.02 2.84 14.14
CA GLN A 25 -5.86 2.07 15.38
C GLN A 25 -4.99 2.83 16.40
N GLY A 26 -3.87 3.42 15.95
CA GLY A 26 -3.01 4.24 16.81
C GLY A 26 -3.72 5.50 17.32
N LEU A 27 -4.44 6.21 16.44
CA LEU A 27 -5.23 7.40 16.81
C LEU A 27 -6.36 7.06 17.80
N ALA A 28 -7.01 5.91 17.62
CA ALA A 28 -8.03 5.41 18.53
C ALA A 28 -7.45 5.00 19.88
N ASP A 29 -6.25 4.39 19.90
CA ASP A 29 -5.59 3.98 21.14
C ASP A 29 -5.22 5.19 22.01
N LEU A 30 -4.62 6.21 21.37
CA LEU A 30 -4.33 7.51 21.95
C LEU A 30 -5.60 8.32 22.30
N GLY A 31 -6.77 7.88 21.85
CA GLY A 31 -8.05 8.55 22.09
C GLY A 31 -8.21 9.87 21.33
N ILE A 32 -7.32 10.18 20.39
CA ILE A 32 -7.33 11.44 19.64
C ILE A 32 -8.15 11.37 18.36
N LEU A 33 -8.58 10.19 17.95
CA LEU A 33 -9.38 10.01 16.73
C LEU A 33 -10.66 10.86 16.73
N ARG A 34 -11.25 11.13 17.92
CA ARG A 34 -12.45 11.96 18.10
C ARG A 34 -12.27 13.45 17.77
N PHE A 35 -11.03 13.92 17.65
CA PHE A 35 -10.74 15.33 17.40
C PHE A 35 -10.67 15.67 15.91
N PHE A 36 -10.77 14.68 15.02
CA PHE A 36 -10.79 14.90 13.59
C PHE A 36 -12.23 15.11 13.12
N ASP A 37 -12.51 16.28 12.54
CA ASP A 37 -13.82 16.68 12.07
C ASP A 37 -14.07 16.27 10.61
N TYR A 38 -13.00 16.20 9.81
CA TYR A 38 -13.08 15.89 8.39
C TYR A 38 -12.16 14.74 8.02
N LEU A 39 -12.63 13.86 7.14
CA LEU A 39 -11.84 12.79 6.55
C LEU A 39 -11.77 12.97 5.03
N SER A 40 -10.60 13.28 4.50
CA SER A 40 -10.32 13.36 3.06
C SER A 40 -9.65 12.08 2.59
N THR A 41 -10.10 11.51 1.48
CA THR A 41 -9.57 10.23 0.98
C THR A 41 -9.45 10.19 -0.53
N VAL A 42 -8.48 9.42 -1.04
CA VAL A 42 -8.33 9.15 -2.48
C VAL A 42 -8.00 7.68 -2.73
N SER A 43 -8.60 7.07 -3.75
CA SER A 43 -8.31 5.69 -4.21
C SER A 43 -8.28 4.68 -3.04
N GLY A 44 -7.11 4.12 -2.69
CA GLY A 44 -6.91 3.22 -1.56
C GLY A 44 -7.35 3.78 -0.21
N GLY A 45 -7.18 5.09 0.02
CA GLY A 45 -7.72 5.79 1.17
C GLY A 45 -9.26 5.80 1.19
N GLY A 46 -9.89 5.79 0.01
CA GLY A 46 -11.34 5.72 -0.12
C GLY A 46 -11.90 4.38 0.33
N TYR A 47 -11.16 3.28 0.14
CA TYR A 47 -11.57 1.96 0.67
C TYR A 47 -11.65 1.98 2.19
N ILE A 48 -10.60 2.46 2.87
CA ILE A 48 -10.61 2.51 4.34
C ILE A 48 -11.61 3.56 4.86
N GLY A 49 -11.73 4.71 4.19
CA GLY A 49 -12.67 5.76 4.57
C GLY A 49 -14.13 5.33 4.47
N SER A 50 -14.50 4.69 3.35
CA SER A 50 -15.86 4.16 3.17
C SER A 50 -16.15 2.98 4.10
N TRP A 51 -15.19 2.08 4.32
CA TRP A 51 -15.31 1.02 5.33
C TRP A 51 -15.54 1.57 6.74
N LEU A 52 -14.74 2.55 7.18
CA LEU A 52 -14.89 3.17 8.49
C LEU A 52 -16.25 3.87 8.63
N SER A 53 -16.67 4.61 7.60
CA SER A 53 -17.95 5.32 7.58
C SER A 53 -19.13 4.36 7.64
N ALA A 54 -19.08 3.27 6.88
CA ALA A 54 -20.09 2.21 6.90
C ALA A 54 -20.15 1.52 8.27
N TRP A 55 -19.01 1.24 8.88
CA TRP A 55 -18.96 0.61 10.20
C TRP A 55 -19.58 1.52 11.28
N ILE A 56 -19.22 2.81 11.29
CA ILE A 56 -19.84 3.80 12.20
C ILE A 56 -21.35 3.86 12.00
N TRP A 57 -21.81 3.78 10.75
CA TRP A 57 -23.23 3.77 10.42
C TRP A 57 -23.94 2.51 10.94
N HIS A 58 -23.35 1.33 10.80
CA HIS A 58 -23.94 0.08 11.29
C HIS A 58 -24.00 0.02 12.82
N GLU A 59 -23.02 0.59 13.51
CA GLU A 59 -22.96 0.65 14.98
C GLU A 59 -23.77 1.82 15.57
N ARG A 60 -24.48 2.61 14.75
CA ARG A 60 -25.20 3.81 15.24
C ARG A 60 -26.28 3.50 16.28
N THR A 61 -26.81 2.28 16.27
CA THR A 61 -27.83 1.80 17.23
C THR A 61 -27.25 1.23 18.51
N SER A 62 -25.92 1.07 18.59
CA SER A 62 -25.24 0.57 19.78
C SER A 62 -25.38 1.56 20.93
N ALA A 63 -25.50 1.07 22.16
CA ALA A 63 -25.82 1.89 23.34
C ALA A 63 -24.81 3.04 23.60
N ALA A 64 -23.54 2.85 23.21
CA ALA A 64 -22.49 3.85 23.30
C ALA A 64 -22.46 4.85 22.11
N GLY A 65 -23.26 4.61 21.08
CA GLY A 65 -23.22 5.33 19.80
C GLY A 65 -22.17 4.77 18.83
N GLY A 66 -22.39 4.96 17.52
CA GLY A 66 -21.61 4.31 16.47
C GLY A 66 -20.13 4.65 16.51
N PHE A 67 -19.78 5.94 16.61
CA PHE A 67 -18.37 6.36 16.62
C PHE A 67 -17.60 5.87 17.85
N ALA A 68 -18.20 5.94 19.03
CA ALA A 68 -17.56 5.49 20.27
C ALA A 68 -17.36 3.97 20.26
N THR A 69 -18.36 3.22 19.79
CA THR A 69 -18.30 1.76 19.65
C THR A 69 -17.19 1.34 18.68
N VAL A 70 -17.15 1.96 17.49
CA VAL A 70 -16.11 1.67 16.49
C VAL A 70 -14.72 2.07 16.99
N THR A 71 -14.57 3.23 17.63
CA THR A 71 -13.27 3.67 18.18
C THR A 71 -12.77 2.70 19.25
N ALA A 72 -13.67 2.16 20.09
CA ALA A 72 -13.31 1.14 21.07
C ALA A 72 -12.87 -0.17 20.40
N GLN A 73 -13.58 -0.62 19.35
CA GLN A 73 -13.25 -1.84 18.61
C GLN A 73 -12.00 -1.70 17.72
N LEU A 74 -11.66 -0.49 17.27
CA LEU A 74 -10.44 -0.21 16.50
C LEU A 74 -9.16 -0.40 17.32
N ARG A 75 -9.23 -0.27 18.65
CA ARG A 75 -8.05 -0.35 19.51
C ARG A 75 -7.31 -1.67 19.35
N PRO A 76 -5.96 -1.68 19.32
CA PRO A 76 -5.20 -2.92 19.19
C PRO A 76 -5.52 -3.89 20.32
N ALA A 77 -5.60 -5.18 20.00
CA ALA A 77 -5.83 -6.24 21.00
C ALA A 77 -4.71 -6.31 22.07
N LEU A 78 -3.50 -5.85 21.75
CA LEU A 78 -2.40 -5.72 22.71
C LEU A 78 -2.69 -4.62 23.73
N SER A 79 -3.08 -3.43 23.29
CA SER A 79 -3.50 -2.33 24.18
C SER A 79 -4.71 -2.70 25.03
N ALA A 80 -5.63 -3.51 24.49
CA ALA A 80 -6.74 -4.07 25.26
C ALA A 80 -6.24 -5.02 26.36
N ARG A 81 -5.31 -5.94 26.04
CA ARG A 81 -4.69 -6.85 27.03
C ARG A 81 -3.90 -6.11 28.10
N GLU A 82 -3.13 -5.09 27.75
CA GLU A 82 -2.35 -4.28 28.69
C GLU A 82 -3.26 -3.52 29.65
N ARG A 83 -4.32 -2.86 29.16
CA ARG A 83 -5.31 -2.18 30.02
C ARG A 83 -6.11 -3.15 30.87
N GLN A 84 -6.39 -4.35 30.37
CA GLN A 84 -7.10 -5.38 31.12
C GLN A 84 -6.21 -5.97 32.22
N ALA A 85 -4.89 -6.09 31.98
CA ALA A 85 -3.90 -6.42 33.00
C ALA A 85 -3.73 -5.31 34.04
N GLU A 86 -3.81 -4.04 33.64
CA GLU A 86 -3.72 -2.88 34.55
C GLU A 86 -4.98 -2.69 35.41
N ASN A 87 -6.16 -3.07 34.90
CA ASN A 87 -7.45 -2.90 35.60
C ASN A 87 -8.00 -4.19 36.25
N ALA A 88 -7.26 -5.31 36.24
CA ALA A 88 -7.75 -6.55 36.82
C ALA A 88 -7.47 -6.64 38.34
N PRO A 89 -8.50 -6.81 39.21
CA PRO A 89 -8.28 -7.44 40.50
C PRO A 89 -7.90 -8.92 40.26
N ALA A 90 -7.00 -9.45 41.09
CA ALA A 90 -6.47 -10.80 40.94
C ALA A 90 -7.58 -11.88 41.02
N ALA A 91 -8.19 -12.27 39.90
CA ALA A 91 -8.96 -13.52 39.80
C ALA A 91 -9.25 -13.98 38.35
N THR A 92 -8.98 -15.27 38.16
CA THR A 92 -9.55 -16.26 37.23
C THR A 92 -9.50 -15.99 35.73
N VAL A 93 -8.52 -16.67 35.12
CA VAL A 93 -8.48 -17.10 33.72
C VAL A 93 -9.77 -17.85 33.38
N GLY A 94 -10.66 -17.23 32.63
CA GLY A 94 -11.84 -17.89 32.11
C GLY A 94 -12.81 -16.90 31.48
N GLU A 95 -13.16 -17.16 30.23
CA GLU A 95 -14.29 -16.53 29.52
C GLU A 95 -14.01 -15.18 28.84
N TYR A 96 -13.54 -15.27 27.59
CA TYR A 96 -13.68 -14.18 26.62
C TYR A 96 -15.17 -13.99 26.30
N PRO A 97 -15.70 -12.75 26.27
CA PRO A 97 -17.07 -12.52 25.86
C PRO A 97 -17.27 -13.02 24.41
N PRO A 98 -18.42 -13.64 24.09
CA PRO A 98 -18.69 -14.15 22.75
C PRO A 98 -18.68 -12.98 21.76
N GLN A 99 -17.71 -12.98 20.85
CA GLN A 99 -17.62 -12.03 19.75
C GLN A 99 -18.82 -12.30 18.82
N CYS A 100 -19.86 -11.47 18.93
CA CYS A 100 -21.04 -11.58 18.09
C CYS A 100 -20.77 -10.93 16.73
N GLY A 101 -20.38 -11.76 15.76
CA GLY A 101 -20.22 -11.36 14.36
C GLY A 101 -18.78 -11.48 13.83
N PRO A 102 -18.60 -11.57 12.50
CA PRO A 102 -17.28 -11.56 11.89
C PRO A 102 -16.59 -10.22 12.21
N ASP A 103 -15.44 -10.27 12.88
CA ASP A 103 -14.64 -9.08 13.24
C ASP A 103 -14.48 -8.16 12.01
N PRO A 104 -14.99 -6.91 12.04
CA PRO A 104 -14.92 -5.99 10.91
C PRO A 104 -13.49 -5.70 10.44
N ILE A 105 -12.51 -5.90 11.34
CA ILE A 105 -11.07 -5.75 11.09
C ILE A 105 -10.49 -7.03 10.48
N PHE A 106 -11.12 -8.19 10.66
CA PHE A 106 -10.65 -9.49 10.16
C PHE A 106 -10.46 -9.50 8.65
N HIS A 107 -11.39 -8.94 7.90
CA HIS A 107 -11.28 -8.87 6.44
C HIS A 107 -10.13 -7.95 5.99
N LEU A 108 -9.97 -6.77 6.61
CA LEU A 108 -8.84 -5.88 6.29
C LEU A 108 -7.49 -6.49 6.66
N ARG A 109 -7.41 -7.19 7.79
CA ARG A 109 -6.20 -7.94 8.19
C ARG A 109 -5.91 -9.08 7.22
N ARG A 110 -6.92 -9.83 6.80
CA ARG A 110 -6.77 -10.97 5.87
C ARG A 110 -6.37 -10.53 4.46
N TYR A 111 -6.86 -9.36 4.00
CA TYR A 111 -6.54 -8.80 2.68
C TYR A 111 -5.35 -7.83 2.68
N SER A 112 -4.73 -7.57 3.84
CA SER A 112 -3.48 -6.80 3.94
C SER A 112 -2.31 -7.45 3.18
N ASN A 113 -2.36 -8.78 3.05
CA ASN A 113 -1.33 -9.58 2.43
C ASN A 113 -1.60 -9.84 0.93
N TYR A 114 -1.88 -8.78 0.17
CA TYR A 114 -2.37 -8.89 -1.21
C TYR A 114 -1.29 -9.18 -2.27
N LEU A 115 -0.01 -8.88 -2.02
CA LEU A 115 1.06 -9.18 -2.98
C LEU A 115 1.72 -10.55 -2.76
N THR A 116 1.59 -11.16 -1.59
CA THR A 116 2.15 -12.50 -1.27
C THR A 116 1.25 -13.24 -0.26
N PRO A 117 0.08 -13.76 -0.68
CA PRO A 117 -0.92 -14.32 0.22
C PRO A 117 -0.44 -15.59 0.94
N ARG A 118 0.53 -16.30 0.35
CA ARG A 118 1.28 -17.39 0.96
C ARG A 118 2.72 -17.36 0.44
N VAL A 119 3.68 -17.01 1.29
CA VAL A 119 5.10 -17.28 0.98
C VAL A 119 5.33 -18.79 1.15
N GLY A 120 5.38 -19.48 0.01
CA GLY A 120 5.73 -20.89 -0.06
C GLY A 120 6.31 -21.17 -1.44
N PHE A 121 7.41 -21.92 -1.50
CA PHE A 121 8.13 -22.24 -2.75
C PHE A 121 7.22 -22.83 -3.86
N PHE A 122 6.07 -23.41 -3.49
CA PHE A 122 5.11 -24.05 -4.40
C PHE A 122 3.75 -23.33 -4.48
N SER A 123 3.63 -22.09 -4.02
CA SER A 123 2.38 -21.34 -4.18
C SER A 123 2.25 -20.76 -5.59
N GLN A 124 1.11 -21.01 -6.24
CA GLN A 124 0.76 -20.50 -7.57
C GLN A 124 0.84 -18.96 -7.64
N ASP A 125 0.52 -18.26 -6.56
CA ASP A 125 0.55 -16.81 -6.49
C ASP A 125 1.99 -16.27 -6.52
N THR A 126 2.93 -17.00 -5.90
CA THR A 126 4.35 -16.64 -5.89
C THR A 126 4.95 -16.78 -7.30
N TRP A 127 4.64 -17.88 -7.99
CA TRP A 127 5.09 -18.09 -9.37
C TRP A 127 4.46 -17.10 -10.35
N THR A 128 3.19 -16.73 -10.15
CA THR A 128 2.54 -15.69 -10.96
C THR A 128 3.19 -14.33 -10.76
N GLY A 129 3.53 -13.99 -9.51
CA GLY A 129 4.26 -12.76 -9.17
C GLY A 129 5.66 -12.73 -9.78
N ILE A 130 6.43 -13.82 -9.64
CA ILE A 130 7.76 -13.97 -10.24
C ILE A 130 7.67 -13.88 -11.76
N ALA A 131 6.74 -14.59 -12.40
CA ALA A 131 6.59 -14.56 -13.85
C ALA A 131 6.23 -13.16 -14.36
N THR A 132 5.35 -12.43 -13.64
CA THR A 132 4.99 -11.06 -13.99
C THR A 132 6.17 -10.11 -13.81
N TYR A 133 6.94 -10.27 -12.72
CA TYR A 133 8.15 -9.49 -12.49
C TYR A 133 9.21 -9.76 -13.58
N VAL A 134 9.51 -11.02 -13.88
CA VAL A 134 10.48 -11.43 -14.90
C VAL A 134 10.04 -10.94 -16.28
N ARG A 135 8.75 -11.09 -16.63
CA ARG A 135 8.20 -10.54 -17.88
C ARG A 135 8.44 -9.05 -17.97
N ASN A 136 8.12 -8.29 -16.92
CA ASN A 136 8.30 -6.83 -16.91
C ASN A 136 9.78 -6.43 -16.95
N LEU A 137 10.63 -7.14 -16.20
CA LEU A 137 12.08 -6.93 -16.20
C LEU A 137 12.66 -7.16 -17.60
N LEU A 138 12.30 -8.25 -18.27
CA LEU A 138 12.76 -8.55 -19.62
C LEU A 138 12.27 -7.52 -20.63
N LEU A 139 11.01 -7.09 -20.56
CA LEU A 139 10.47 -6.06 -21.45
C LEU A 139 11.19 -4.71 -21.27
N ILE A 140 11.44 -4.30 -20.03
CA ILE A 140 12.19 -3.08 -19.74
C ILE A 140 13.63 -3.22 -20.27
N GLN A 141 14.32 -4.32 -19.98
CA GLN A 141 15.70 -4.52 -20.44
C GLN A 141 15.80 -4.59 -21.96
N LEU A 142 14.83 -5.24 -22.63
CA LEU A 142 14.76 -5.30 -24.08
C LEU A 142 14.56 -3.92 -24.72
N MET A 143 13.97 -2.96 -24.02
CA MET A 143 13.88 -1.57 -24.47
C MET A 143 15.14 -0.76 -24.13
N LEU A 144 15.65 -0.91 -22.90
CA LEU A 144 16.70 -0.05 -22.35
C LEU A 144 18.08 -0.36 -22.95
N VAL A 145 18.40 -1.64 -23.13
CA VAL A 145 19.68 -2.09 -23.71
C VAL A 145 19.90 -1.57 -25.14
N PRO A 146 18.97 -1.71 -26.11
CA PRO A 146 19.20 -1.19 -27.46
C PRO A 146 19.25 0.34 -27.50
N VAL A 147 18.45 1.05 -26.69
CA VAL A 147 18.54 2.51 -26.61
C VAL A 147 19.92 2.94 -26.11
N LEU A 148 20.43 2.30 -25.06
CA LEU A 148 21.76 2.57 -24.54
C LEU A 148 22.85 2.20 -25.56
N ALA A 149 22.70 1.07 -26.26
CA ALA A 149 23.62 0.66 -27.31
C ALA A 149 23.65 1.66 -28.47
N ILE A 150 22.51 2.20 -28.90
CA ILE A 150 22.45 3.26 -29.91
C ILE A 150 23.21 4.49 -29.43
N ILE A 151 22.95 4.97 -28.22
CA ILE A 151 23.63 6.15 -27.66
C ILE A 151 25.16 5.95 -27.62
N LEU A 152 25.61 4.76 -27.20
CA LEU A 152 27.04 4.45 -27.09
C LEU A 152 27.71 4.21 -28.44
N LEU A 153 27.02 3.61 -29.40
CA LEU A 153 27.57 3.28 -30.73
C LEU A 153 27.44 4.43 -31.73
N PHE A 154 26.51 5.36 -31.51
CA PHE A 154 26.24 6.47 -32.43
C PHE A 154 27.50 7.29 -32.77
N PRO A 155 28.36 7.72 -31.82
CA PRO A 155 29.57 8.46 -32.15
C PRO A 155 30.56 7.65 -33.01
N ARG A 156 30.63 6.33 -32.79
CA ARG A 156 31.52 5.44 -33.55
C ARG A 156 31.03 5.22 -34.97
N VAL A 157 29.71 5.03 -35.14
CA VAL A 157 29.09 4.93 -36.46
C VAL A 157 29.26 6.23 -37.21
N LEU A 158 28.99 7.38 -36.57
CA LEU A 158 29.16 8.70 -37.16
C LEU A 158 30.61 8.93 -37.60
N ALA A 159 31.59 8.64 -36.74
CA ALA A 159 33.00 8.75 -37.09
C ALA A 159 33.37 7.88 -38.30
N ARG A 160 32.89 6.63 -38.35
CA ARG A 160 33.13 5.72 -39.49
C ARG A 160 32.52 6.24 -40.79
N VAL A 161 31.30 6.77 -40.73
CA VAL A 161 30.62 7.34 -41.91
C VAL A 161 31.39 8.54 -42.44
N ILE A 162 31.85 9.44 -41.56
CA ILE A 162 32.66 10.61 -41.94
C ILE A 162 33.97 10.18 -42.61
N THR A 163 34.70 9.22 -42.02
CA THR A 163 35.96 8.74 -42.62
C THR A 163 35.77 8.10 -43.99
N ILE A 164 34.71 7.32 -44.18
CA ILE A 164 34.43 6.68 -45.48
C ILE A 164 34.07 7.74 -46.53
N SER A 165 33.33 8.79 -46.16
CA SER A 165 33.05 9.88 -47.09
C SER A 165 34.31 10.64 -47.48
N ASP A 166 35.23 10.88 -46.55
CA ASP A 166 36.49 11.56 -46.83
C ASP A 166 37.34 10.73 -47.81
N ASP A 167 37.50 9.43 -47.55
CA ASP A 167 38.25 8.50 -48.42
C ASP A 167 37.67 8.42 -49.83
N PHE A 168 36.34 8.42 -49.96
CA PHE A 168 35.65 8.39 -51.26
C PHE A 168 35.93 9.65 -52.09
N TRP A 169 35.82 10.84 -51.48
CA TRP A 169 36.06 12.11 -52.19
C TRP A 169 37.55 12.30 -52.51
N LEU A 170 38.47 11.87 -51.64
CA LEU A 170 39.91 11.86 -51.91
C LEU A 170 40.27 10.94 -53.08
N GLY A 171 39.70 9.72 -53.12
CA GLY A 171 39.91 8.79 -54.23
C GLY A 171 39.38 9.31 -55.57
N ALA A 172 38.20 9.93 -55.56
CA ALA A 172 37.61 10.56 -56.74
C ALA A 172 38.43 11.76 -57.25
N ALA A 173 39.02 12.55 -56.35
CA ALA A 173 39.85 13.71 -56.71
C ALA A 173 41.23 13.31 -57.27
N VAL A 174 41.82 12.19 -56.83
CA VAL A 174 43.10 11.68 -57.37
C VAL A 174 42.92 10.98 -58.72
N ALA A 175 41.71 10.48 -59.01
CA ALA A 175 41.38 9.80 -60.27
C ALA A 175 40.94 10.74 -61.41
N ALA A 176 40.75 12.03 -61.13
CA ALA A 176 40.37 13.07 -62.08
C ALA A 176 41.60 13.90 -62.53
#